data_AF-A0A853CKK9-F1
#
_entry.id   AF-A0A853CKK9-F1
#
_cell.length_a   1.000
_cell.length_b   1.000
_cell.length_c   1.000
_cell.angle_alpha   90.00
_cell.angle_beta   90.00
_cell.angle_gamma   90.00
#
_symmetry.space_group_name_H-M   'P 1'
#
loop_
_entity.id
_entity.type
_entity.pdbx_description
1 polymer ?
#
loop_
_entity_poly.entity_id
_entity_poly.type
_entity_poly.pdbx_seq_one_letter_code
_entity_poly.pdbx_strand_id
1 'polypeptide(L)'
;MPGIVRLLNTAGGRALCLAGSVDAAAVEAFLRRYGREPARVDVIDAGSVTALSAPGLELLLEHLETAARAGREVPVRRSPVVDRVLSSHPRGGFFH
;
A
#
# COMPACT_ATOMS: atom_id res chain seq x y z
N MET A 1 -12.61 11.46 6.42
CA MET A 1 -11.39 12.23 6.08
C MET A 1 -10.89 11.75 4.72
N PRO A 2 -10.50 12.65 3.79
CA PRO A 2 -9.92 12.25 2.52
C PRO A 2 -8.64 11.44 2.75
N GLY A 3 -8.42 10.41 1.94
CA GLY A 3 -7.24 9.56 2.08
C GLY A 3 -6.00 10.15 1.42
N ILE A 4 -4.85 9.64 1.86
CA ILE A 4 -3.56 9.97 1.27
C ILE A 4 -2.72 8.71 1.10
N VAL A 5 -1.90 8.70 0.06
CA VAL A 5 -0.82 7.74 -0.14
C VAL A 5 0.48 8.51 -0.39
N ARG A 6 1.53 8.22 0.39
CA ARG A 6 2.79 8.97 0.32
C ARG A 6 4.00 8.06 0.54
N LEU A 7 5.11 8.43 -0.07
CA LEU A 7 6.43 7.91 0.29
C LEU A 7 7.10 8.89 1.24
N LEU A 8 7.54 8.37 2.40
CA LEU A 8 8.26 9.13 3.40
C LEU A 8 9.64 8.50 3.61
N ASN A 9 10.67 9.35 3.74
CA ASN A 9 11.96 8.88 4.23
C ASN A 9 11.96 9.05 5.74
N THR A 10 12.17 7.95 6.45
CA THR A 10 12.25 7.91 7.91
C THR A 10 13.67 7.52 8.32
N ALA A 11 14.00 7.69 9.60
CA ALA A 11 15.27 7.18 10.12
C ALA A 11 15.42 5.65 9.95
N GLY A 12 14.31 4.92 9.82
CA GLY A 12 14.26 3.48 9.57
C GLY A 12 14.15 3.07 8.10
N GLY A 13 14.34 4.01 7.16
CA GLY A 13 14.24 3.75 5.73
C GLY A 13 12.99 4.34 5.09
N ARG A 14 12.70 3.91 3.86
CA ARG A 14 11.61 4.47 3.05
C ARG A 14 10.29 3.77 3.37
N ALA A 15 9.30 4.56 3.78
CA ALA A 15 7.98 4.08 4.15
C ALA A 15 6.94 4.42 3.07
N LEU A 16 6.08 3.45 2.73
CA LEU A 16 4.81 3.72 2.04
C LEU A 16 3.73 3.94 3.12
N CYS A 17 3.18 5.14 3.20
CA CYS A 17 2.17 5.49 4.18
C CYS A 17 0.81 5.67 3.51
N LEU A 18 -0.19 4.94 4.00
CA LEU A 18 -1.59 4.99 3.66
C LEU A 18 -2.37 5.46 4.89
N ALA A 19 -3.23 6.47 4.72
CA ALA A 19 -4.05 6.99 5.81
C ALA A 19 -5.39 7.52 5.31
N GLY A 20 -6.42 7.46 6.16
CA GLY A 20 -7.77 7.93 5.84
C GLY A 20 -8.52 6.99 4.90
N SER A 21 -9.42 7.56 4.09
CA SER A 21 -10.18 6.83 3.07
C SER A 21 -9.39 6.75 1.76
N VAL A 22 -8.62 5.69 1.58
CA VAL A 22 -7.78 5.49 0.40
C VAL A 22 -8.65 4.98 -0.75
N ASP A 23 -8.95 5.87 -1.69
CA ASP A 23 -9.74 5.63 -2.88
C ASP A 23 -8.90 5.77 -4.17
N ALA A 24 -9.56 5.63 -5.33
CA ALA A 24 -8.90 5.77 -6.63
C ALA A 24 -8.25 7.15 -6.81
N ALA A 25 -8.85 8.23 -6.32
CA ALA A 25 -8.30 9.58 -6.46
C ALA A 25 -7.01 9.74 -5.64
N ALA A 26 -6.96 9.17 -4.43
CA ALA A 26 -5.74 9.15 -3.62
C ALA A 26 -4.61 8.36 -4.30
N VAL A 27 -4.93 7.22 -4.92
CA VAL A 27 -3.96 6.41 -5.69
C VAL A 27 -3.50 7.15 -6.94
N GLU A 28 -4.40 7.75 -7.71
CA GLU A 28 -4.03 8.54 -8.89
C GLU A 28 -3.12 9.71 -8.55
N ALA A 29 -3.41 10.43 -7.46
CA ALA A 29 -2.57 11.53 -6.99
C ALA A 29 -1.15 11.04 -6.64
N PHE A 30 -1.05 9.86 -6.03
CA PHE A 30 0.23 9.20 -5.74
C PHE A 30 0.98 8.84 -7.02
N LEU A 31 0.33 8.12 -7.95
CA LEU A 31 0.95 7.67 -9.20
C LEU A 31 1.38 8.85 -10.08
N ARG A 32 0.60 9.93 -10.12
CA ARG A 32 0.98 11.17 -10.83
C ARG A 32 2.23 11.80 -10.25
N ARG A 33 2.47 11.66 -8.94
CA ARG A 33 3.62 12.26 -8.27
C ARG A 33 4.87 11.39 -8.28
N TYR A 34 4.72 10.08 -8.12
CA TYR A 34 5.86 9.16 -7.93
C TYR A 34 6.08 8.20 -9.10
N GLY A 35 5.17 8.19 -10.08
CA GLY A 35 5.19 7.24 -11.19
C GLY A 35 4.42 5.95 -10.86
N ARG A 36 4.35 5.05 -11.86
CA ARG A 36 3.68 3.75 -11.75
C ARG A 36 4.59 2.64 -11.22
N GLU A 37 5.90 2.81 -11.32
CA GLU A 37 6.84 1.81 -10.87
C GLU A 37 6.82 1.72 -9.32
N PRO A 38 6.60 0.54 -8.72
CA PRO A 38 6.59 0.39 -7.28
C PRO A 38 7.92 0.85 -6.67
N ALA A 39 7.86 1.85 -5.80
CA ALA A 39 9.05 2.34 -5.15
C ALA A 39 9.58 1.29 -4.17
N ARG A 40 10.90 1.13 -4.13
CA ARG A 40 11.55 0.34 -3.08
C ARG A 40 11.20 0.94 -1.71
N VAL A 41 10.48 0.18 -0.89
CA VAL A 41 10.17 0.53 0.50
C VAL A 41 10.71 -0.52 1.47
N ASP A 42 10.87 -0.08 2.71
CA ASP A 42 11.35 -0.86 3.85
C ASP A 42 10.23 -1.11 4.87
N VAL A 43 9.15 -0.31 4.84
CA VAL A 43 7.95 -0.50 5.68
C VAL A 43 6.70 0.02 4.96
N ILE A 44 5.55 -0.59 5.24
CA ILE A 44 4.24 -0.07 4.84
C ILE A 44 3.45 0.27 6.11
N ASP A 45 3.08 1.55 6.27
CA ASP A 45 2.16 1.97 7.32
C ASP A 45 0.77 2.22 6.74
N ALA A 46 -0.14 1.29 6.99
CA ALA A 46 -1.57 1.41 6.71
C ALA A 46 -2.40 1.41 8.01
N GLY A 47 -1.77 1.69 9.16
CA GLY A 47 -2.41 1.64 10.48
C GLY A 47 -3.48 2.71 10.68
N SER A 48 -3.45 3.78 9.87
CA SER A 48 -4.41 4.89 9.93
C SER A 48 -5.45 4.85 8.80
N VAL A 49 -5.54 3.74 8.05
CA VAL A 49 -6.53 3.56 6.99
C VAL A 49 -7.90 3.31 7.60
N THR A 50 -8.89 4.10 7.19
CA THR A 50 -10.29 3.99 7.63
C THR A 50 -11.21 3.40 6.57
N ALA A 51 -10.81 3.42 5.30
CA ALA A 51 -11.44 2.74 4.18
C ALA A 51 -10.39 2.47 3.10
N LEU A 52 -10.49 1.33 2.41
CA LEU A 52 -9.55 0.92 1.37
C LEU A 52 -10.33 0.43 0.14
N SER A 53 -10.19 1.13 -0.98
CA SER A 53 -10.77 0.71 -2.26
C SER A 53 -9.92 -0.36 -2.94
N ALA A 54 -10.46 -0.99 -3.99
CA ALA A 54 -9.71 -1.97 -4.81
C ALA A 54 -8.37 -1.39 -5.34
N PRO A 55 -8.31 -0.18 -5.94
CA PRO A 55 -7.02 0.40 -6.35
C PRO A 55 -6.01 0.60 -5.21
N GLY A 56 -6.48 0.91 -4.01
CA GLY A 56 -5.60 1.07 -2.84
C GLY A 56 -5.07 -0.28 -2.35
N LEU A 57 -5.88 -1.33 -2.44
CA LEU A 57 -5.48 -2.70 -2.15
C LEU A 57 -4.47 -3.22 -3.18
N GLU A 58 -4.74 -3.04 -4.47
CA GLU A 58 -3.82 -3.41 -5.56
C GLU A 58 -2.46 -2.76 -5.38
N LEU A 59 -2.42 -1.44 -5.13
CA LEU A 59 -1.18 -0.72 -4.87
C LEU A 59 -0.41 -1.32 -3.68
N LEU A 60 -1.09 -1.68 -2.60
CA LEU A 60 -0.47 -2.30 -1.42
C LEU A 60 0.11 -3.68 -1.77
N LEU A 61 -0.64 -4.51 -2.50
CA LEU A 61 -0.22 -5.85 -2.90
C LEU A 61 0.97 -5.80 -3.86
N GLU A 62 0.95 -4.91 -4.86
CA GLU A 62 2.06 -4.73 -5.80
C GLU A 62 3.38 -4.40 -5.10
N HIS A 63 3.36 -3.54 -4.08
CA HIS A 63 4.56 -3.22 -3.31
C HIS A 63 5.08 -4.43 -2.52
N LEU A 64 4.18 -5.23 -1.95
CA LEU A 64 4.54 -6.46 -1.24
C LEU A 64 5.09 -7.53 -2.18
N GLU A 65 4.45 -7.74 -3.33
CA GLU A 65 4.91 -8.68 -4.35
C GLU A 65 6.25 -8.28 -4.93
N THR A 66 6.45 -6.99 -5.20
CA THR A 66 7.74 -6.46 -5.70
C THR A 66 8.85 -6.69 -4.68
N ALA A 67 8.59 -6.45 -3.39
CA ALA A 67 9.56 -6.74 -2.35
C ALA A 67 9.85 -8.24 -2.22
N ALA A 68 8.82 -9.08 -2.26
CA ALA A 68 8.95 -10.53 -2.20
C ALA A 68 9.75 -11.09 -3.39
N ARG A 69 9.50 -10.61 -4.61
CA ARG A 69 10.29 -10.95 -5.81
C ARG A 69 11.76 -10.54 -5.66
N ALA A 70 12.04 -9.49 -4.92
CA ALA A 70 13.39 -9.06 -4.57
C ALA A 70 13.98 -9.79 -3.34
N GLY A 71 13.31 -10.83 -2.82
CA GLY A 71 13.75 -11.59 -1.65
C GLY A 71 13.68 -10.81 -0.32
N ARG A 72 12.87 -9.75 -0.27
CA ARG A 72 12.72 -8.90 0.92
C ARG A 72 11.34 -9.05 1.53
N GLU A 73 11.31 -9.17 2.85
CA GLU A 73 10.08 -9.06 3.63
C GLU A 73 9.87 -7.61 4.03
N VAL A 74 8.66 -7.09 3.83
CA VAL A 74 8.30 -5.71 4.19
C VAL A 74 7.30 -5.76 5.34
N PRO A 75 7.64 -5.27 6.53
CA PRO A 75 6.70 -5.16 7.63
C PRO A 75 5.53 -4.25 7.25
N VAL A 76 4.32 -4.68 7.59
CA VAL A 76 3.08 -3.94 7.33
C VAL A 76 2.40 -3.65 8.66
N ARG A 77 2.25 -2.36 8.99
CA ARG A 77 1.36 -1.93 10.07
C ARG A 77 -0.05 -1.79 9.50
N ARG A 78 -0.99 -2.56 10.03
CA ARG A 78 -2.35 -2.67 9.48
C ARG A 78 -3.37 -2.07 10.43
N SER A 79 -4.40 -1.45 9.87
CA SER A 79 -5.63 -1.14 10.60
C SER A 79 -6.59 -2.34 10.51
N PRO A 80 -7.61 -2.42 11.40
CA PRO A 80 -8.62 -3.49 11.31
C PRO A 80 -9.36 -3.54 9.97
N VAL A 81 -9.47 -2.40 9.28
CA VAL A 81 -10.06 -2.32 7.92
C VAL A 81 -9.16 -3.03 6.92
N VAL A 82 -7.85 -2.78 6.98
CA VAL A 82 -6.86 -3.40 6.10
C VAL A 82 -6.79 -4.91 6.36
N ASP A 83 -6.81 -5.34 7.63
CA ASP A 83 -6.84 -6.77 7.96
C ASP A 83 -8.08 -7.48 7.40
N ARG A 84 -9.26 -6.86 7.51
CA ARG A 84 -10.50 -7.42 6.95
C ARG A 84 -10.42 -7.55 5.42
N VAL A 85 -9.95 -6.50 4.74
CA VAL A 85 -9.84 -6.50 3.28
C VAL A 85 -8.85 -7.56 2.81
N LEU A 86 -7.66 -7.65 3.42
CA LEU A 86 -6.67 -8.68 3.10
C LEU A 86 -7.17 -10.10 3.40
N SER A 87 -7.95 -10.30 4.46
CA SER A 87 -8.55 -11.60 4.77
C SER A 87 -9.63 -12.01 3.76
N SER A 88 -10.31 -11.04 3.15
CA SER A 88 -11.30 -11.26 2.09
C SER A 88 -10.71 -11.38 0.68
N HIS A 89 -9.42 -11.07 0.52
CA HIS A 89 -8.64 -11.23 -0.71
C HIS A 89 -7.57 -12.30 -0.48
N PRO A 90 -7.94 -13.60 -0.40
CA PRO A 90 -6.94 -14.66 -0.39
C PRO A 90 -6.02 -14.48 -1.61
N ARG A 91 -4.71 -14.77 -1.45
CA ARG A 91 -3.63 -14.64 -2.45
C ARG A 91 -3.83 -15.52 -3.71
N GLY A 92 -4.99 -15.46 -4.33
CA GLY A 92 -5.39 -16.29 -5.47
C GLY A 92 -5.71 -15.44 -6.68
N GLY A 93 -4.70 -15.28 -7.54
CA GLY A 93 -4.91 -15.08 -8.97
C GLY A 93 -5.01 -13.64 -9.46
N PHE A 94 -3.86 -13.04 -9.77
CA PHE A 94 -3.79 -12.04 -10.83
C PHE A 94 -2.70 -12.46 -11.82
N PHE A 95 -3.12 -13.21 -12.84
CA PHE A 95 -2.45 -13.24 -14.13
C PHE A 95 -3.38 -12.49 -15.09
N HIS A 96 -2.93 -11.35 -15.60
CA HIS A 96 -3.40 -10.76 -16.85
C HIS A 96 -2.24 -10.05 -17.51
#